data_AF-A0A972B6M6-F1
#
_entry.id   AF-A0A972B6M6-F1
#
_cell.length_a   1.000
_cell.length_b   1.000
_cell.length_c   1.000
_cell.angle_alpha   90.00
_cell.angle_beta   90.00
_cell.angle_gamma   90.00
#
_symmetry.space_group_name_H-M   'P 1'
#
loop_
_entity.id
_entity.type
_entity.pdbx_description
1 polymer ?
#
loop_
_entity_poly.entity_id
_entity_poly.type
_entity_poly.pdbx_seq_one_letter_code
_entity_poly.pdbx_strand_id
1 'polypeptide(L)'
;MKKKIIILLTYLLIVTLLGACSSKISNDDKPIKAIFADAGWDSIRFHNAVAAYIGRVAYNIDGEDIPGTTPITYSGMISGDVDVYMEVWVDNLPTYYEDLKYGKFKELGINFDDNKQGFYVPR
;
A
#
# COMPACT_ATOMS: atom_id res chain seq x y z
N MET A 1 41.70 12.78 -37.68
CA MET A 1 41.25 11.42 -37.30
C MET A 1 40.66 11.37 -35.90
N LYS A 2 41.35 11.89 -34.87
CA LYS A 2 40.85 11.92 -33.47
C LYS A 2 39.47 12.57 -33.28
N LYS A 3 39.17 13.69 -33.96
CA LYS A 3 37.84 14.35 -33.89
C LYS A 3 36.69 13.50 -34.45
N LYS A 4 36.93 12.74 -35.54
CA LYS A 4 35.91 11.84 -36.13
C LYS A 4 35.64 10.64 -35.21
N ILE A 5 36.68 10.14 -34.54
CA ILE A 5 36.57 9.06 -33.54
C ILE A 5 35.77 9.53 -32.31
N ILE A 6 36.01 10.76 -31.83
CA ILE A 6 35.27 11.33 -30.69
C ILE A 6 33.78 11.52 -31.03
N ILE A 7 33.47 12.00 -32.24
CA ILE A 7 32.08 12.17 -32.71
C ILE A 7 31.37 10.80 -32.83
N LEU A 8 32.07 9.78 -33.32
CA LEU A 8 31.52 8.43 -33.43
C LEU A 8 31.25 7.81 -32.04
N LEU A 9 32.15 8.01 -31.08
CA LEU A 9 31.99 7.56 -29.70
C LEU A 9 30.85 8.28 -28.96
N THR A 10 30.65 9.57 -29.20
CA THR A 10 29.52 10.32 -28.61
C THR A 10 28.18 9.88 -29.22
N TYR A 11 28.13 9.62 -30.52
CA TYR A 11 26.92 9.09 -31.16
C TYR A 11 26.55 7.69 -30.64
N LEU A 12 27.55 6.82 -30.45
CA LEU A 12 27.34 5.48 -29.90
C LEU A 12 26.82 5.53 -28.45
N LEU A 13 27.32 6.46 -27.64
CA LEU A 13 26.86 6.67 -26.25
C LEU A 13 25.40 7.18 -26.18
N ILE A 14 24.99 8.03 -27.13
CA ILE A 14 23.62 8.55 -27.20
C ILE A 14 22.63 7.45 -27.63
N VAL A 15 23.04 6.58 -28.55
CA VAL A 15 22.20 5.45 -28.99
C VAL A 15 22.02 4.41 -27.89
N THR A 16 23.06 4.15 -27.07
CA THR A 16 22.92 3.24 -25.91
C THR A 16 22.08 3.83 -24.79
N LEU A 17 22.10 5.14 -24.58
CA LEU A 17 21.22 5.84 -23.62
C LEU A 17 19.75 5.83 -24.06
N LEU A 18 19.47 5.93 -25.35
CA LEU A 18 18.10 5.88 -25.89
C LEU A 18 17.52 4.45 -25.94
N GLY A 19 18.36 3.42 -26.08
CA GLY A 19 17.94 2.02 -26.06
C GLY A 19 17.55 1.48 -24.67
N ALA A 20 17.99 2.16 -23.59
CA ALA A 20 17.71 1.75 -22.20
C ALA A 20 16.31 2.16 -21.69
N CYS A 21 15.58 3.01 -22.43
CA CYS A 21 14.21 3.40 -22.09
C CYS A 21 13.14 2.45 -22.66
N SER A 22 13.53 1.42 -23.41
CA SER A 22 12.61 0.34 -23.76
C SER A 22 12.67 -0.74 -22.69
N SER A 23 12.18 -0.43 -21.48
CA SER A 23 11.73 -1.47 -20.57
C SER A 23 10.72 -2.32 -21.34
N LYS A 24 11.15 -3.52 -21.73
CA LYS A 24 10.24 -4.56 -22.20
C LYS A 24 9.16 -4.67 -21.14
N ILE A 25 7.94 -4.27 -21.48
CA ILE A 25 6.73 -4.67 -20.77
C ILE A 25 6.68 -6.18 -20.95
N SER A 26 7.30 -6.89 -20.01
CA SER A 26 7.10 -8.31 -19.82
C SER A 26 5.63 -8.48 -19.47
N ASN A 27 4.84 -8.97 -20.42
CA ASN A 27 3.45 -9.42 -20.26
C ASN A 27 3.37 -10.66 -19.35
N ASP A 28 3.93 -10.54 -18.15
CA ASP A 28 3.83 -11.50 -17.06
C ASP A 28 3.35 -10.74 -15.80
N ASP A 29 2.39 -9.83 -16.01
CA ASP A 29 1.78 -8.92 -15.02
C ASP A 29 0.92 -9.71 -14.01
N LYS A 30 1.54 -10.59 -13.25
CA LYS A 30 0.91 -11.16 -12.06
C LYS A 30 0.55 -9.99 -11.13
N PRO A 31 -0.70 -9.89 -10.66
CA PRO A 31 -1.09 -8.82 -9.75
C PRO A 31 -0.18 -8.80 -8.51
N ILE A 32 0.17 -7.60 -8.07
CA ILE A 32 0.85 -7.39 -6.79
C ILE A 32 -0.16 -7.72 -5.70
N LYS A 33 0.17 -8.66 -4.82
CA LYS A 33 -0.69 -9.00 -3.68
C LYS A 33 -0.51 -7.95 -2.58
N ALA A 34 -1.63 -7.52 -2.00
CA ALA A 34 -1.64 -6.67 -0.82
C ALA A 34 -2.56 -7.28 0.23
N ILE A 35 -2.05 -7.47 1.44
CA ILE A 35 -2.79 -8.05 2.55
C ILE A 35 -3.44 -6.95 3.37
N PHE A 36 -4.77 -6.98 3.43
CA PHE A 36 -5.60 -6.03 4.16
C PHE A 36 -6.02 -6.63 5.50
N ALA A 37 -5.95 -5.85 6.58
CA ALA A 37 -6.54 -6.26 7.85
C ALA A 37 -8.07 -6.23 7.79
N ASP A 38 -8.74 -7.30 8.21
CA ASP A 38 -10.16 -7.30 8.60
C ASP A 38 -10.26 -7.48 10.13
N ALA A 39 -10.58 -6.38 10.82
CA ALA A 39 -10.75 -6.34 12.27
C ALA A 39 -12.13 -6.83 12.77
N GLY A 40 -13.01 -7.27 11.85
CA GLY A 40 -14.32 -7.83 12.14
C GLY A 40 -15.49 -6.86 12.06
N TRP A 41 -15.26 -5.59 11.71
CA TRP A 41 -16.31 -4.58 11.51
C TRP A 41 -16.80 -4.57 10.06
N ASP A 42 -18.08 -4.27 9.86
CA ASP A 42 -18.60 -4.18 8.47
C ASP A 42 -18.04 -2.96 7.73
N SER A 43 -17.71 -1.88 8.46
CA SER A 43 -17.08 -0.67 7.90
C SER A 43 -15.70 -0.95 7.32
N ILE A 44 -14.83 -1.67 8.04
CA ILE A 44 -13.48 -1.98 7.54
C ILE A 44 -13.54 -2.86 6.30
N ARG A 45 -14.46 -3.83 6.26
CA ARG A 45 -14.70 -4.65 5.06
C ARG A 45 -15.14 -3.81 3.86
N PHE A 46 -16.02 -2.84 4.08
CA PHE A 46 -16.41 -1.90 3.03
C PHE A 46 -15.21 -1.09 2.51
N HIS A 47 -14.40 -0.52 3.41
CA HIS A 47 -13.23 0.26 3.01
C HIS A 47 -12.16 -0.59 2.30
N ASN A 48 -11.92 -1.83 2.76
CA ASN A 48 -11.04 -2.78 2.09
C ASN A 48 -11.55 -3.10 0.67
N ALA A 49 -12.85 -3.39 0.52
CA ALA A 49 -13.43 -3.69 -0.80
C ALA A 49 -13.28 -2.53 -1.78
N VAL A 50 -13.47 -1.28 -1.33
CA VAL A 50 -13.27 -0.09 -2.17
C VAL A 50 -11.79 0.05 -2.57
N ALA A 51 -10.87 -0.05 -1.61
CA ALA A 51 -9.44 0.08 -1.88
C ALA A 51 -8.92 -1.04 -2.80
N ALA A 52 -9.31 -2.29 -2.56
CA ALA A 52 -8.98 -3.45 -3.39
C ALA A 52 -9.56 -3.32 -4.81
N TYR A 53 -10.79 -2.79 -4.95
CA TYR A 53 -11.37 -2.50 -6.27
C TYR A 53 -10.51 -1.48 -7.04
N ILE A 54 -10.16 -0.35 -6.41
CA ILE A 54 -9.30 0.67 -7.02
C ILE A 54 -7.92 0.10 -7.38
N GLY A 55 -7.29 -0.63 -6.46
CA GLY A 55 -6.01 -1.31 -6.66
C GLY A 55 -6.02 -2.21 -7.89
N ARG A 56 -7.08 -3.01 -8.04
CA ARG A 56 -7.23 -3.95 -9.15
C ARG A 56 -7.42 -3.25 -10.49
N VAL A 57 -8.28 -2.23 -10.56
CA VAL A 57 -8.63 -1.60 -11.84
C VAL A 57 -7.64 -0.52 -12.29
N ALA A 58 -6.89 0.10 -11.37
CA ALA A 58 -6.02 1.23 -11.68
C ALA A 58 -4.52 0.95 -11.46
N TYR A 59 -4.15 -0.07 -10.67
CA TYR A 59 -2.77 -0.25 -10.20
C TYR A 59 -2.21 -1.68 -10.30
N ASN A 60 -2.95 -2.64 -10.87
CA ASN A 60 -2.56 -4.05 -10.91
C ASN A 60 -2.27 -4.65 -9.51
N ILE A 61 -3.00 -4.19 -8.50
CA ILE A 61 -2.92 -4.70 -7.12
C ILE A 61 -4.15 -5.57 -6.84
N ASP A 62 -3.94 -6.78 -6.35
CA ASP A 62 -5.00 -7.68 -5.93
C ASP A 62 -5.00 -7.80 -4.40
N GLY A 63 -6.05 -7.28 -3.77
CA GLY A 63 -6.19 -7.24 -2.33
C GLY A 63 -6.75 -8.54 -1.77
N GLU A 64 -6.20 -9.00 -0.65
CA GLU A 64 -6.69 -10.15 0.10
C GLU A 64 -6.86 -9.75 1.57
N ASP A 65 -8.02 -10.05 2.15
CA ASP A 65 -8.30 -9.74 3.55
C ASP A 65 -7.79 -10.88 4.47
N ILE A 66 -7.12 -10.51 5.56
CA ILE A 66 -6.82 -11.42 6.66
C ILE A 66 -7.69 -11.08 7.89
N PRO A 67 -8.58 -11.98 8.32
CA PRO A 67 -9.45 -11.71 9.46
C PRO A 67 -8.73 -11.89 10.78
N GLY A 68 -9.06 -11.05 11.76
CA GLY A 68 -8.62 -11.20 13.14
C GLY A 68 -9.18 -10.12 14.05
N THR A 69 -8.95 -10.22 15.35
CA THR A 69 -9.28 -9.14 16.29
C THR A 69 -8.32 -7.96 16.10
N THR A 70 -8.75 -6.73 16.42
CA THR A 70 -7.91 -5.51 16.32
C THR A 70 -6.48 -5.68 16.84
N PRO A 71 -6.20 -6.26 18.03
CA PRO A 71 -4.81 -6.42 18.51
C PRO A 71 -3.97 -7.38 17.66
N ILE A 72 -4.59 -8.42 17.08
CA ILE A 72 -3.91 -9.43 16.27
C ILE A 72 -3.57 -8.85 14.89
N THR A 73 -4.55 -8.24 14.22
CA THR A 73 -4.31 -7.61 12.91
C THR A 73 -3.38 -6.42 13.01
N TYR A 74 -3.43 -5.66 14.12
CA TYR A 74 -2.48 -4.57 14.36
C TYR A 74 -1.07 -5.10 14.60
N SER A 75 -0.91 -6.16 15.41
CA SER A 75 0.38 -6.83 15.56
C SER A 75 0.92 -7.34 14.23
N GLY A 76 0.04 -7.88 13.36
CA GLY A 76 0.37 -8.28 11.99
C GLY A 76 0.89 -7.12 11.13
N MET A 77 0.32 -5.92 11.26
CA MET A 77 0.85 -4.72 10.60
C MET A 77 2.24 -4.36 11.12
N ILE A 78 2.46 -4.47 12.43
CA ILE A 78 3.76 -4.18 13.04
C ILE A 78 4.84 -5.22 12.64
N SER A 79 4.48 -6.49 12.47
CA SER A 79 5.39 -7.55 12.02
C SER A 79 5.62 -7.56 10.50
N GLY A 80 4.76 -6.88 9.73
CA GLY A 80 4.80 -6.86 8.27
C GLY A 80 4.00 -7.98 7.59
N ASP A 81 3.14 -8.68 8.34
CA ASP A 81 2.21 -9.69 7.80
C ASP A 81 0.95 -9.06 7.20
N VAL A 82 0.66 -7.79 7.55
CA VAL A 82 -0.42 -6.96 6.98
C VAL A 82 0.19 -5.75 6.29
N ASP A 83 -0.18 -5.51 5.04
CA ASP A 83 0.30 -4.38 4.24
C ASP A 83 -0.55 -3.12 4.43
N VAL A 84 -1.87 -3.29 4.55
CA VAL A 84 -2.85 -2.19 4.56
C VAL A 84 -3.86 -2.36 5.69
N TYR A 85 -4.14 -1.28 6.40
CA TYR A 85 -5.15 -1.23 7.45
C TYR A 85 -6.04 -0.02 7.20
N MET A 86 -7.17 -0.23 6.52
CA MET A 86 -8.00 0.86 6.03
C MET A 86 -8.77 1.58 7.13
N GLU A 87 -9.01 0.93 8.27
CA GLU A 87 -9.75 1.54 9.38
C GLU A 87 -9.10 1.15 10.70
N VAL A 88 -8.64 2.15 11.46
CA VAL A 88 -8.05 1.95 12.78
C VAL A 88 -8.76 2.85 13.79
N TRP A 89 -9.37 2.24 14.80
CA TRP A 89 -9.89 2.95 15.97
C TRP A 89 -8.74 3.22 16.94
N VAL A 90 -8.05 4.34 16.72
CA VAL A 90 -6.78 4.68 17.40
C VAL A 90 -6.90 4.65 18.92
N ASP A 91 -8.03 5.09 19.48
CA ASP A 91 -8.27 5.10 20.94
C ASP A 91 -8.28 3.69 21.56
N ASN A 92 -8.50 2.64 20.76
CA ASN A 92 -8.45 1.25 21.21
C ASN A 92 -7.02 0.66 21.20
N LEU A 93 -6.02 1.42 20.72
CA LEU A 93 -4.64 0.98 20.55
C LEU A 93 -3.67 1.87 21.35
N PRO A 94 -3.30 1.47 22.58
CA PRO A 94 -2.47 2.30 23.47
C PRO A 94 -1.11 2.70 22.90
N THR A 95 -0.55 1.90 21.99
CA THR A 95 0.79 2.12 21.42
C THR A 95 0.78 2.81 20.06
N TYR A 96 -0.39 3.12 19.48
CA TYR A 96 -0.53 3.63 18.11
C TYR A 96 0.42 4.80 17.82
N TYR A 97 0.37 5.85 18.65
CA TYR A 97 1.18 7.05 18.43
C TYR A 97 2.68 6.82 18.62
N GLU A 98 3.09 5.97 19.57
CA GLU A 98 4.51 5.63 19.72
C GLU A 98 4.99 4.76 18.55
N ASP A 99 4.21 3.77 18.13
CA ASP A 99 4.52 2.91 16.98
C ASP A 99 4.65 3.73 15.68
N LEU A 100 3.76 4.72 15.47
CA LEU A 100 3.83 5.67 14.37
C LEU A 100 5.11 6.52 14.44
N LYS A 101 5.42 7.08 15.62
CA LYS A 101 6.63 7.89 15.85
C LYS A 101 7.91 7.09 15.65
N TYR A 102 7.91 5.81 15.99
CA TYR A 102 9.02 4.88 15.73
C TYR A 102 9.08 4.39 14.27
N GLY A 103 8.12 4.80 13.43
CA GLY A 103 8.11 4.49 12.00
C GLY A 103 7.79 3.04 11.69
N LYS A 104 7.05 2.34 12.57
CA LYS A 104 6.66 0.94 12.36
C LYS A 104 5.65 0.77 11.22
N PHE A 105 4.86 1.81 10.95
CA PHE A 105 3.96 1.90 9.81
C PHE A 105 3.90 3.35 9.31
N LYS A 106 3.22 3.57 8.18
CA LYS A 106 2.95 4.91 7.64
C LYS A 106 1.45 5.18 7.70
N GLU A 107 1.08 6.29 8.33
CA GLU A 107 -0.27 6.82 8.25
C GLU A 107 -0.46 7.56 6.91
N LEU A 108 -1.45 7.13 6.12
CA LEU A 108 -1.71 7.70 4.79
C LEU A 108 -2.79 8.78 4.80
N GLY A 109 -3.48 8.95 5.93
CA GLY A 109 -4.52 9.96 6.13
C GLY A 109 -5.83 9.37 6.66
N ILE A 110 -6.80 10.24 6.83
CA ILE A 110 -8.14 9.91 7.31
C ILE A 110 -9.03 9.59 6.12
N ASN A 111 -9.67 8.43 6.12
CA ASN A 111 -10.61 8.01 5.07
C ASN A 111 -12.08 8.33 5.41
N PHE A 112 -12.44 8.39 6.70
CA PHE A 112 -13.71 8.93 7.22
C PHE A 112 -13.51 9.48 8.64
N ASP A 113 -14.15 10.59 8.99
CA ASP A 113 -13.92 11.33 10.25
C ASP A 113 -15.20 11.57 11.08
N ASP A 114 -16.35 11.08 10.63
CA ASP A 114 -17.66 11.25 11.27
C ASP A 114 -18.01 10.11 12.25
N ASN A 115 -17.02 9.35 12.66
CA ASN A 115 -17.17 8.16 13.49
C ASN A 115 -17.40 8.49 14.98
N LYS A 116 -18.15 7.63 15.67
CA LYS A 116 -18.42 7.75 17.11
C LYS A 116 -18.42 6.39 17.80
N GLN A 117 -17.64 6.25 18.86
CA GLN A 117 -17.60 5.06 19.70
C GLN A 117 -18.12 5.38 21.11
N GLY A 118 -18.83 4.43 21.71
CA GLY A 118 -19.35 4.58 23.06
C GLY A 118 -20.34 3.48 23.44
N PHE A 119 -20.90 3.59 24.64
CA PHE A 119 -22.03 2.77 25.05
C PHE A 119 -23.33 3.35 24.49
N TYR A 120 -24.14 2.49 23.89
CA TYR A 120 -25.42 2.85 23.30
C TYR A 120 -26.54 2.13 24.04
N VAL A 121 -27.64 2.84 24.30
CA VAL A 121 -28.86 2.28 24.89
C VAL A 121 -29.98 2.39 23.84
N PRO A 122 -30.72 1.31 23.53
CA PRO A 122 -31.89 1.41 22.67
C PRO A 122 -32.90 2.43 23.19
N ARG A 123 -33.61 3.08 22.27
CA ARG A 123 -34.70 4.01 22.65
C ARG A 123 -35.88 3.29 23.24
#